data_AF-A0A656D9C0-F1
#
_entry.id   AF-A0A656D9C0-F1
#
_cell.length_a   1.000
_cell.length_b   1.000
_cell.length_c   1.000
_cell.angle_alpha   90.00
_cell.angle_beta   90.00
_cell.angle_gamma   90.00
#
_symmetry.space_group_name_H-M   'P 1'
#
loop_
_entity.id
_entity.type
_entity.pdbx_description
1 polymer ?
#
loop_
_entity_poly.entity_id
_entity_poly.type
_entity_poly.pdbx_seq_one_letter_code
_entity_poly.pdbx_strand_id
1 'polypeptide(L)'
;MWIPALIEGYKIFGEEKFKNSAIKAGFYYANFINDEFIYGAPEDAFMVPTSEDTYNAVISYISLYEITKDKTWLDLARKSADLMMTFRFSYNLDFPEGTILNMYKFKTIGGDIASPVNQHLHNYGLICVPEMLKLYKFTQDDYYLERTIDNICFSLQFIARFDGDFNAFKGMMPEQFYYVDWIRPVGTILTLSHAWCLGMVIYAFVSIFESEFKDLIFQKIREFCQYEN
;
A
#
# COMPACT_ATOMS: atom_id res chain seq x y z
N MET A 1 2.77 -12.07 7.11
CA MET A 1 2.54 -12.57 8.49
C MET A 1 1.11 -13.10 8.61
N TRP A 2 0.90 -14.22 9.31
CA TRP A 2 -0.44 -14.84 9.44
C TRP A 2 -1.33 -14.23 10.55
N ILE A 3 -0.88 -13.18 11.24
CA ILE A 3 -1.58 -12.54 12.36
C ILE A 3 -3.01 -12.10 12.00
N PRO A 4 -3.26 -11.39 10.87
CA PRO A 4 -4.61 -10.94 10.54
C PRO A 4 -5.57 -12.11 10.29
N ALA A 5 -5.11 -13.16 9.61
CA ALA A 5 -5.91 -14.36 9.34
C ALA A 5 -6.29 -15.10 10.64
N LEU A 6 -5.37 -15.18 11.60
CA LEU A 6 -5.66 -15.75 12.93
C LEU A 6 -6.69 -14.88 13.67
N ILE A 7 -6.60 -13.55 13.58
CA ILE A 7 -7.56 -12.65 14.22
C ILE A 7 -8.95 -12.79 13.58
N GLU A 8 -9.05 -12.90 12.27
CA GLU A 8 -10.33 -13.18 11.60
C GLU A 8 -10.88 -14.55 12.01
N GLY A 9 -10.04 -15.58 12.11
CA GLY A 9 -10.44 -16.87 12.67
C GLY A 9 -11.00 -16.76 14.09
N TYR A 10 -10.40 -15.95 14.95
CA TYR A 10 -10.95 -15.66 16.28
C TYR A 10 -12.33 -14.98 16.21
N LYS A 11 -12.51 -13.98 15.34
CA LYS A 11 -13.79 -13.27 15.19
C LYS A 11 -14.91 -14.18 14.68
N ILE A 12 -14.61 -15.07 13.74
CA ILE A 12 -15.60 -15.97 13.11
C ILE A 12 -15.95 -17.14 14.03
N PHE A 13 -14.95 -17.80 14.63
CA PHE A 13 -15.16 -19.05 15.37
C PHE A 13 -15.26 -18.85 16.89
N GLY A 14 -14.83 -17.69 17.42
CA GLY A 14 -14.81 -17.43 18.87
C GLY A 14 -13.76 -18.24 19.64
N GLU A 15 -12.87 -18.95 18.96
CA GLU A 15 -11.89 -19.81 19.61
C GLU A 15 -10.64 -19.04 20.04
N GLU A 16 -10.44 -18.88 21.35
CA GLU A 16 -9.31 -18.14 21.95
C GLU A 16 -7.92 -18.63 21.51
N LYS A 17 -7.80 -19.88 21.03
CA LYS A 17 -6.54 -20.41 20.49
C LYS A 17 -6.00 -19.56 19.33
N PHE A 18 -6.89 -19.02 18.49
CA PHE A 18 -6.50 -18.19 17.35
C PHE A 18 -5.95 -16.84 17.82
N LYS A 19 -6.68 -16.16 18.71
CA LYS A 19 -6.23 -14.90 19.35
C LYS A 19 -4.91 -15.06 20.10
N ASN A 20 -4.78 -16.10 20.92
CA ASN A 20 -3.56 -16.37 21.66
C ASN A 20 -2.36 -16.64 20.72
N SER A 21 -2.60 -17.32 19.60
CA SER A 21 -1.56 -17.55 18.59
C SER A 21 -1.17 -16.27 17.86
N ALA A 22 -2.14 -15.42 17.53
CA ALA A 22 -1.91 -14.11 16.91
C ALA A 22 -1.07 -13.20 17.82
N ILE A 23 -1.38 -13.16 19.11
CA ILE A 23 -0.62 -12.37 20.10
C ILE A 23 0.81 -12.88 20.22
N LYS A 24 1.02 -14.20 20.31
CA LYS A 24 2.37 -14.80 20.35
C LYS A 24 3.17 -14.47 19.09
N ALA A 25 2.55 -14.57 17.92
CA ALA A 25 3.17 -14.16 16.67
C ALA A 25 3.51 -12.67 16.66
N GLY A 26 2.61 -11.81 17.14
CA GLY A 26 2.86 -10.37 17.27
C GLY A 26 4.10 -10.06 18.10
N PHE A 27 4.27 -10.69 19.26
CA PHE A 27 5.47 -10.50 20.08
C PHE A 27 6.73 -11.06 19.42
N TYR A 28 6.64 -12.18 18.70
CA TYR A 28 7.77 -12.72 17.95
C TYR A 28 8.24 -11.74 16.86
N TYR A 29 7.32 -11.19 16.09
CA TYR A 29 7.65 -10.26 15.00
C TYR A 29 7.98 -8.84 15.46
N ALA A 30 7.67 -8.47 16.71
CA ALA A 30 7.89 -7.12 17.22
C ALA A 30 9.37 -6.70 17.18
N ASN A 31 10.30 -7.63 17.43
CA ASN A 31 11.73 -7.32 17.38
C ASN A 31 12.18 -6.87 15.98
N PHE A 32 11.69 -7.51 14.92
CA PHE A 32 12.02 -7.14 13.54
C PHE A 32 11.52 -5.72 13.18
N ILE A 33 10.40 -5.29 13.76
CA ILE A 33 9.92 -3.90 13.58
C ILE A 33 10.77 -2.91 14.38
N ASN A 34 11.11 -3.25 15.63
CA ASN A 34 11.96 -2.37 16.44
C ASN A 34 13.38 -2.25 15.88
N ASP A 35 13.87 -3.30 15.22
CA ASP A 35 15.16 -3.33 14.53
C ASP A 35 15.08 -2.77 13.10
N GLU A 36 13.89 -2.34 12.64
CA GLU A 36 13.62 -1.82 11.30
C GLU A 36 14.05 -2.78 10.17
N PHE A 37 14.01 -4.08 10.43
CA PHE A 37 14.55 -5.13 9.56
C PHE A 37 13.60 -6.33 9.46
N ILE A 38 12.36 -6.06 9.04
CA ILE A 38 11.37 -7.10 8.72
C ILE A 38 11.51 -7.54 7.26
N TYR A 39 11.49 -8.85 7.03
CA TYR A 39 11.58 -9.46 5.70
C TYR A 39 10.85 -10.81 5.67
N GLY A 40 10.59 -11.32 4.46
CA GLY A 40 9.93 -12.62 4.24
C GLY A 40 8.70 -12.56 3.35
N ALA A 41 8.29 -11.37 2.92
CA ALA A 41 7.36 -11.13 1.83
C ALA A 41 8.00 -10.17 0.79
N PRO A 42 7.70 -10.29 -0.50
CA PRO A 42 7.16 -11.50 -1.13
C PRO A 42 8.18 -12.64 -1.09
N GLU A 43 7.73 -13.89 -1.26
CA GLU A 43 8.55 -15.10 -1.09
C GLU A 43 9.73 -15.19 -2.08
N ASP A 44 9.69 -14.42 -3.17
CA ASP A 44 10.74 -14.32 -4.18
C ASP A 44 11.82 -13.27 -3.86
N ALA A 45 11.67 -12.49 -2.78
CA ALA A 45 12.68 -11.57 -2.28
C ALA A 45 13.50 -12.20 -1.14
N PHE A 46 14.69 -12.74 -1.47
CA PHE A 46 15.50 -13.48 -0.50
C PHE A 46 16.20 -12.57 0.53
N MET A 47 15.74 -12.62 1.78
CA MET A 47 16.36 -11.98 2.96
C MET A 47 16.59 -10.47 2.83
N VAL A 48 15.68 -9.77 2.14
CA VAL A 48 15.71 -8.31 2.03
C VAL A 48 14.36 -7.73 2.44
N PRO A 49 14.33 -6.65 3.25
CA PRO A 49 13.09 -5.95 3.55
C PRO A 49 12.43 -5.42 2.28
N THR A 50 11.12 -5.57 2.20
CA THR A 50 10.30 -5.03 1.12
C THR A 50 9.18 -4.17 1.65
N SER A 51 8.59 -3.38 0.77
CA SER A 51 7.38 -2.64 1.13
C SER A 51 6.24 -3.56 1.57
N GLU A 52 6.14 -4.77 1.02
CA GLU A 52 5.09 -5.75 1.35
C GLU A 52 5.18 -6.27 2.79
N ASP A 53 6.40 -6.40 3.33
CA ASP A 53 6.61 -6.76 4.73
C ASP A 53 5.98 -5.71 5.66
N THR A 54 6.15 -4.44 5.30
CA THR A 54 5.67 -3.31 6.10
C THR A 54 4.14 -3.20 6.08
N TYR A 55 3.49 -3.43 4.92
CA TYR A 55 2.02 -3.47 4.84
C TYR A 55 1.47 -4.58 5.73
N ASN A 56 2.06 -5.78 5.63
CA ASN A 56 1.70 -6.91 6.47
C ASN A 56 1.84 -6.59 7.96
N ALA A 57 2.86 -5.82 8.34
CA ALA A 57 3.08 -5.37 9.71
C ALA A 57 2.00 -4.38 10.17
N VAL A 58 1.71 -3.34 9.38
CA VAL A 58 0.62 -2.40 9.66
C VAL A 58 -0.70 -3.15 9.87
N ILE A 59 -1.06 -4.05 8.95
CA ILE A 59 -2.31 -4.83 9.05
C ILE A 59 -2.33 -5.67 10.32
N SER A 60 -1.22 -6.36 10.62
CA SER A 60 -1.09 -7.23 11.79
C SER A 60 -1.24 -6.47 13.11
N TYR A 61 -0.54 -5.36 13.27
CA TYR A 61 -0.49 -4.64 14.55
C TYR A 61 -1.73 -3.78 14.78
N ILE A 62 -2.35 -3.23 13.73
CA ILE A 62 -3.69 -2.63 13.87
C ILE A 62 -4.71 -3.68 14.29
N SER A 63 -4.69 -4.86 13.65
CA SER A 63 -5.61 -5.96 14.01
C SER A 63 -5.44 -6.38 15.48
N LEU A 64 -4.20 -6.53 15.95
CA LEU A 64 -3.90 -6.86 17.36
C LEU A 64 -4.36 -5.75 18.31
N TYR A 65 -4.14 -4.49 17.97
CA TYR A 65 -4.63 -3.37 18.76
C TYR A 65 -6.16 -3.39 18.85
N GLU A 66 -6.87 -3.68 17.75
CA GLU A 66 -8.33 -3.68 17.76
C GLU A 66 -8.93 -4.70 18.72
N ILE A 67 -8.35 -5.91 18.81
CA ILE A 67 -8.88 -7.00 19.65
C ILE A 67 -8.38 -6.99 21.10
N THR A 68 -7.27 -6.31 21.39
CA THR A 68 -6.67 -6.29 22.75
C THR A 68 -6.77 -4.92 23.43
N LYS A 69 -6.81 -3.84 22.64
CA LYS A 69 -6.68 -2.44 23.08
C LYS A 69 -5.37 -2.13 23.82
N ASP A 70 -4.37 -3.01 23.73
CA ASP A 70 -3.03 -2.77 24.29
C ASP A 70 -2.24 -1.80 23.39
N LYS A 71 -1.83 -0.67 23.97
CA LYS A 71 -1.13 0.42 23.27
C LYS A 71 0.20 -0.02 22.66
N THR A 72 0.81 -1.10 23.14
CA THR A 72 2.03 -1.67 22.56
C THR A 72 1.84 -2.01 21.08
N TRP A 73 0.68 -2.56 20.71
CA TRP A 73 0.37 -2.87 19.31
C TRP A 73 0.14 -1.62 18.48
N LEU A 74 -0.44 -0.57 19.05
CA LEU A 74 -0.58 0.71 18.35
C LEU A 74 0.77 1.38 18.11
N ASP A 75 1.71 1.29 19.05
CA ASP A 75 3.09 1.77 18.85
C ASP A 75 3.79 0.99 17.73
N LEU A 76 3.68 -0.34 17.73
CA LEU A 76 4.23 -1.18 16.66
C LEU A 76 3.57 -0.91 15.31
N ALA A 77 2.27 -0.63 15.27
CA ALA A 77 1.56 -0.22 14.05
C ALA A 77 2.09 1.11 13.50
N ARG A 78 2.35 2.10 14.37
CA ARG A 78 2.98 3.37 13.98
C ARG A 78 4.37 3.16 13.40
N LYS A 79 5.24 2.43 14.10
CA LYS A 79 6.58 2.11 13.60
C LYS A 79 6.55 1.36 12.27
N SER A 80 5.61 0.43 12.12
CA SER A 80 5.41 -0.31 10.87
C SER A 80 4.99 0.62 9.73
N ALA A 81 4.10 1.58 10.00
CA ALA A 81 3.70 2.59 9.02
C ALA A 81 4.85 3.55 8.70
N ASP A 82 5.64 3.97 9.68
CA ASP A 82 6.81 4.83 9.44
C ASP A 82 7.85 4.11 8.56
N LEU A 83 8.11 2.83 8.84
CA LEU A 83 8.96 1.99 7.99
C LEU A 83 8.38 1.83 6.58
N MET A 84 7.07 1.61 6.45
CA MET A 84 6.37 1.57 5.16
C MET A 84 6.61 2.87 4.37
N MET A 85 6.54 4.03 5.02
CA MET A 85 6.73 5.32 4.34
C MET A 85 8.14 5.51 3.79
N THR A 86 9.14 4.74 4.23
CA THR A 86 10.49 4.77 3.63
C THR A 86 10.52 4.23 2.21
N PHE A 87 9.54 3.40 1.83
CA PHE A 87 9.37 2.90 0.47
C PHE A 87 8.48 3.81 -0.38
N ARG A 88 7.70 4.71 0.22
CA ARG A 88 6.72 5.56 -0.46
C ARG A 88 7.35 6.86 -0.94
N PHE A 89 7.17 7.18 -2.21
CA PHE A 89 7.58 8.47 -2.75
C PHE A 89 6.75 9.61 -2.16
N SER A 90 7.44 10.63 -1.64
CA SER A 90 6.85 11.88 -1.12
C SER A 90 6.93 13.04 -2.12
N TYR A 91 7.44 12.80 -3.33
CA TYR A 91 7.64 13.79 -4.37
C TYR A 91 7.48 13.18 -5.77
N ASN A 92 7.32 14.05 -6.76
CA ASN A 92 7.23 13.65 -8.17
C ASN A 92 8.61 13.69 -8.84
N LEU A 93 8.89 12.68 -9.65
CA LEU A 93 10.04 12.64 -10.55
C LEU A 93 9.68 13.17 -11.94
N ASP A 94 10.67 13.75 -12.61
CA ASP A 94 10.59 14.06 -14.02
C ASP A 94 11.06 12.87 -14.85
N PHE A 95 10.30 12.54 -15.89
CA PHE A 95 10.61 11.45 -16.82
C PHE A 95 11.13 11.99 -18.15
N PRO A 96 12.05 11.27 -18.83
CA PRO A 96 12.55 11.68 -20.14
C PRO A 96 11.42 11.90 -21.15
N GLU A 97 11.56 12.93 -21.98
CA GLU A 97 10.58 13.28 -23.01
C GLU A 97 10.34 12.09 -23.97
N GLY A 98 9.06 11.86 -24.31
CA GLY A 98 8.65 10.78 -25.21
C GLY A 98 8.50 9.42 -24.54
N THR A 99 8.87 9.27 -23.26
CA THR A 99 8.53 8.06 -22.49
C THR A 99 7.04 8.04 -22.14
N ILE A 100 6.46 6.85 -21.93
CA ILE A 100 5.03 6.72 -21.64
C ILE A 100 4.63 7.42 -20.33
N LEU A 101 5.44 7.33 -19.28
CA LEU A 101 5.16 8.04 -18.02
C LEU A 101 5.24 9.56 -18.19
N ASN A 102 6.15 10.06 -19.04
CA ASN A 102 6.20 11.48 -19.40
C ASN A 102 4.95 11.92 -20.17
N MET A 103 4.53 11.17 -21.20
CA MET A 103 3.36 11.49 -22.03
C MET A 103 2.06 11.54 -21.22
N TYR A 104 1.93 10.67 -20.22
CA TYR A 104 0.79 10.63 -19.30
C TYR A 104 0.95 11.57 -18.09
N LYS A 105 2.02 12.37 -18.03
CA LYS A 105 2.32 13.28 -16.90
C LYS A 105 2.25 12.57 -15.54
N PHE A 106 2.76 11.34 -15.50
CA PHE A 106 2.65 10.46 -14.35
C PHE A 106 3.29 11.08 -13.10
N LYS A 107 2.53 11.09 -12.00
CA LYS A 107 2.98 11.55 -10.68
C LYS A 107 3.45 10.36 -9.86
N THR A 108 4.70 10.36 -9.42
CA THR A 108 5.27 9.28 -8.61
C THR A 108 4.91 9.38 -7.13
N ILE A 109 4.48 10.55 -6.65
CA ILE A 109 4.05 10.72 -5.25
C ILE A 109 2.99 9.69 -4.88
N GLY A 110 3.15 9.04 -3.74
CA GLY A 110 2.28 7.97 -3.27
C GLY A 110 2.60 6.58 -3.85
N GLY A 111 3.47 6.48 -4.86
CA GLY A 111 3.95 5.19 -5.37
C GLY A 111 4.96 4.56 -4.42
N ASP A 112 4.84 3.25 -4.22
CA ASP A 112 5.73 2.51 -3.33
C ASP A 112 6.81 1.77 -4.13
N ILE A 113 8.07 1.85 -3.71
CA ILE A 113 9.14 0.99 -4.24
C ILE A 113 8.90 -0.44 -3.75
N ALA A 114 8.92 -1.43 -4.64
CA ALA A 114 8.72 -2.82 -4.23
C ALA A 114 9.78 -3.29 -3.22
N SER A 115 11.07 -3.21 -3.58
CA SER A 115 12.18 -3.53 -2.68
C SER A 115 13.52 -2.99 -3.20
N PRO A 116 14.61 -3.06 -2.42
CA PRO A 116 15.96 -2.73 -2.88
C PRO A 116 16.42 -3.54 -4.11
N VAL A 117 15.89 -4.74 -4.29
CA VAL A 117 16.25 -5.65 -5.40
C VAL A 117 15.21 -5.65 -6.53
N ASN A 118 14.06 -5.01 -6.33
CA ASN A 118 12.96 -4.91 -7.29
C ASN A 118 12.55 -3.44 -7.46
N GLN A 119 13.26 -2.74 -8.33
CA GLN A 119 13.27 -1.28 -8.40
C GLN A 119 12.19 -0.73 -9.35
N HIS A 120 10.93 -0.93 -9.00
CA HIS A 120 9.78 -0.31 -9.67
C HIS A 120 8.80 0.26 -8.64
N LEU A 121 7.98 1.22 -9.08
CA LEU A 121 6.84 1.69 -8.29
C LEU A 121 5.62 0.81 -8.56
N HIS A 122 4.84 0.52 -7.52
CA HIS A 122 3.62 -0.29 -7.60
C HIS A 122 2.55 0.22 -6.64
N ASN A 123 1.35 -0.36 -6.75
CA ASN A 123 0.17 0.05 -5.99
C ASN A 123 -0.24 -0.96 -4.89
N TYR A 124 0.60 -1.94 -4.54
CA TYR A 124 0.21 -2.97 -3.58
C TYR A 124 -0.04 -2.41 -2.18
N GLY A 125 0.54 -1.26 -1.83
CA GLY A 125 0.27 -0.55 -0.58
C GLY A 125 -1.20 -0.22 -0.32
N LEU A 126 -2.06 -0.27 -1.35
CA LEU A 126 -3.51 -0.18 -1.21
C LEU A 126 -4.10 -1.29 -0.30
N ILE A 127 -3.41 -2.42 -0.15
CA ILE A 127 -3.83 -3.55 0.69
C ILE A 127 -4.04 -3.17 2.16
N CYS A 128 -3.35 -2.14 2.65
CA CYS A 128 -3.46 -1.70 4.05
C CYS A 128 -4.17 -0.35 4.21
N VAL A 129 -4.88 0.15 3.18
CA VAL A 129 -5.68 1.39 3.27
C VAL A 129 -6.63 1.38 4.48
N PRO A 130 -7.40 0.32 4.77
CA PRO A 130 -8.30 0.32 5.92
C PRO A 130 -7.56 0.51 7.24
N GLU A 131 -6.41 -0.14 7.39
CA GLU A 131 -5.59 -0.08 8.59
C GLU A 131 -4.86 1.25 8.72
N MET A 132 -4.46 1.88 7.62
CA MET A 132 -3.93 3.24 7.63
C MET A 132 -4.99 4.27 8.04
N LEU A 133 -6.24 4.13 7.57
CA LEU A 133 -7.35 4.99 8.03
C LEU A 133 -7.67 4.77 9.52
N LYS A 134 -7.61 3.54 10.00
CA LYS A 134 -7.72 3.23 11.44
C LYS A 134 -6.54 3.81 12.22
N LEU A 135 -5.33 3.72 11.70
CA LEU A 135 -4.14 4.29 12.33
C LEU A 135 -4.28 5.81 12.48
N TYR A 136 -4.68 6.51 11.41
CA TYR A 136 -5.03 7.93 11.47
C TYR A 136 -6.10 8.19 12.53
N LYS A 137 -7.21 7.42 12.53
CA LYS A 137 -8.25 7.56 13.56
C LYS A 137 -7.71 7.44 14.98
N PHE A 138 -6.83 6.47 15.24
CA PHE A 138 -6.31 6.22 16.59
C PHE A 138 -5.22 7.20 17.03
N THR A 139 -4.52 7.82 16.09
CA THR A 139 -3.37 8.70 16.37
C THR A 139 -3.66 10.19 16.15
N GLN A 140 -4.65 10.50 15.31
CA GLN A 140 -4.95 11.84 14.80
C GLN A 140 -3.73 12.50 14.10
N ASP A 141 -2.86 11.68 13.51
CA ASP A 141 -1.70 12.16 12.76
C ASP A 141 -2.04 12.30 11.27
N ASP A 142 -2.23 13.55 10.83
CA ASP A 142 -2.61 13.90 9.47
C ASP A 142 -1.64 13.36 8.42
N TYR A 143 -0.36 13.16 8.77
CA TYR A 143 0.63 12.62 7.86
C TYR A 143 0.22 11.25 7.30
N TYR A 144 -0.33 10.37 8.15
CA TYR A 144 -0.78 9.05 7.69
C TYR A 144 -1.97 9.14 6.73
N LEU A 145 -2.90 10.06 6.98
CA LEU A 145 -4.04 10.27 6.09
C LEU A 145 -3.58 10.84 4.74
N GLU A 146 -2.74 11.86 4.75
CA GLU A 146 -2.22 12.48 3.53
C GLU A 146 -1.46 11.47 2.66
N ARG A 147 -0.52 10.71 3.25
CA ARG A 147 0.25 9.70 2.51
C ARG A 147 -0.59 8.52 2.05
N THR A 148 -1.72 8.24 2.70
CA THR A 148 -2.70 7.24 2.24
C THR A 148 -3.45 7.76 1.02
N ILE A 149 -3.86 9.03 1.04
CA ILE A 149 -4.52 9.70 -0.09
C ILE A 149 -3.57 9.78 -1.29
N ASP A 150 -2.29 10.09 -1.07
CA ASP A 150 -1.29 10.11 -2.14
C ASP A 150 -1.21 8.73 -2.83
N ASN A 151 -1.16 7.64 -2.07
CA ASN A 151 -1.12 6.27 -2.62
C ASN A 151 -2.40 5.88 -3.37
N ILE A 152 -3.57 6.33 -2.89
CA ILE A 152 -4.84 6.16 -3.62
C ILE A 152 -4.80 6.90 -4.94
N CYS A 153 -4.41 8.18 -4.94
CA CYS A 153 -4.32 9.01 -6.14
C CYS A 153 -3.30 8.45 -7.14
N PHE A 154 -2.13 8.01 -6.66
CA PHE A 154 -1.11 7.34 -7.47
C PHE A 154 -1.71 6.19 -8.29
N SER A 155 -2.50 5.35 -7.63
CA SER A 155 -3.03 4.10 -8.17
C SER A 155 -4.11 4.28 -9.24
N LEU A 156 -4.69 5.48 -9.37
CA LEU A 156 -5.77 5.77 -10.29
C LEU A 156 -5.28 6.26 -11.67
N GLN A 157 -4.00 6.61 -11.80
CA GLN A 157 -3.46 7.28 -12.98
C GLN A 157 -3.40 6.38 -14.23
N PHE A 158 -3.29 5.05 -14.05
CA PHE A 158 -3.00 4.10 -15.13
C PHE A 158 -4.00 2.94 -15.19
N ILE A 159 -5.28 3.27 -15.21
CA ILE A 159 -6.35 2.32 -15.54
C ILE A 159 -6.84 2.63 -16.96
N ALA A 160 -6.74 1.68 -17.87
CA ALA A 160 -7.08 1.89 -19.28
C ALA A 160 -8.55 2.34 -19.43
N ARG A 161 -8.76 3.53 -19.99
CA ARG A 161 -10.10 4.17 -20.06
C ARG A 161 -10.95 3.64 -21.21
N PHE A 162 -10.29 3.25 -22.29
CA PHE A 162 -10.85 2.70 -23.52
C PHE A 162 -9.87 1.71 -24.16
N ASP A 163 -10.36 0.87 -25.08
CA ASP A 163 -9.50 -0.07 -25.80
C ASP A 163 -8.47 0.68 -26.65
N GLY A 164 -7.19 0.40 -26.40
CA GLY A 164 -6.06 1.03 -27.08
C GLY A 164 -5.39 2.17 -26.32
N ASP A 165 -5.88 2.59 -25.14
CA ASP A 165 -5.38 3.76 -24.38
C ASP A 165 -3.85 3.86 -24.38
N PHE A 166 -3.16 2.93 -23.72
CA PHE A 166 -1.70 2.76 -23.76
C PHE A 166 -1.32 1.39 -24.32
N ASN A 167 -1.96 0.99 -25.43
CA ASN A 167 -1.87 -0.36 -25.99
C ASN A 167 -2.40 -1.43 -25.00
N ALA A 168 -3.51 -1.12 -24.33
CA ALA A 168 -4.19 -1.98 -23.38
C ALA A 168 -5.71 -2.02 -23.66
N PHE A 169 -6.38 -3.09 -23.24
CA PHE A 169 -7.84 -3.16 -23.26
C PHE A 169 -8.43 -2.38 -22.09
N LYS A 170 -9.66 -1.87 -22.25
CA LYS A 170 -10.37 -1.11 -21.23
C LYS A 170 -10.39 -1.87 -19.89
N GLY A 171 -10.05 -1.16 -18.83
CA GLY A 171 -9.98 -1.68 -17.47
C GLY A 171 -8.66 -2.39 -17.12
N MET A 172 -7.74 -2.61 -18.06
CA MET A 172 -6.41 -3.13 -17.74
C MET A 172 -5.58 -2.11 -16.95
N MET A 173 -4.74 -2.62 -16.04
CA MET A 173 -3.84 -1.82 -15.21
C MET A 173 -2.47 -2.52 -15.11
N PRO A 174 -1.36 -1.83 -15.40
CA PRO A 174 -0.02 -2.37 -15.20
C PRO A 174 0.34 -2.41 -13.72
N GLU A 175 1.23 -3.32 -13.35
CA GLU A 175 1.76 -3.43 -11.99
C GLU A 175 2.94 -2.47 -11.76
N GLN A 176 3.86 -2.42 -12.72
CA GLN A 176 5.18 -1.81 -12.51
C GLN A 176 5.34 -0.53 -13.32
N PHE A 177 5.75 0.54 -12.62
CA PHE A 177 6.12 1.83 -13.21
C PHE A 177 7.61 2.08 -12.97
N TYR A 178 8.41 2.17 -14.04
CA TYR A 178 9.87 2.19 -13.93
C TYR A 178 10.40 3.61 -13.77
N TYR A 179 10.90 3.91 -12.57
CA TYR A 179 11.45 5.21 -12.19
C TYR A 179 12.98 5.29 -12.29
N VAL A 180 13.63 4.14 -12.37
CA VAL A 180 15.08 3.98 -12.59
C VAL A 180 15.32 2.96 -13.71
N ASP A 181 16.49 3.03 -14.34
CA ASP A 181 16.91 2.05 -15.34
C ASP A 181 17.39 0.78 -14.62
N TRP A 182 16.51 -0.22 -14.56
CA TRP A 182 16.76 -1.47 -13.84
C TRP A 182 16.51 -2.69 -14.74
N ILE A 183 15.25 -3.10 -14.91
CA ILE A 183 14.84 -4.15 -15.86
C ILE A 183 14.30 -3.55 -17.15
N ARG A 184 13.75 -2.34 -17.08
CA ARG A 184 13.28 -1.58 -18.23
C ARG A 184 13.78 -0.14 -18.13
N PRO A 185 13.85 0.58 -19.27
CA PRO A 185 14.23 1.98 -19.28
C PRO A 185 13.32 2.84 -18.40
N VAL A 186 13.89 3.90 -17.84
CA VAL A 186 13.16 4.94 -17.08
C VAL A 186 11.98 5.46 -17.89
N GLY A 187 10.85 5.72 -17.21
CA GLY A 187 9.67 6.30 -17.82
C GLY A 187 8.80 5.30 -18.57
N THR A 188 9.07 3.99 -18.43
CA THR A 188 8.27 2.91 -19.01
C THR A 188 7.33 2.27 -17.98
N ILE A 189 6.41 1.43 -18.48
CA ILE A 189 5.54 0.59 -17.67
C ILE A 189 5.72 -0.88 -18.06
N LEU A 190 5.34 -1.78 -17.15
CA LEU A 190 5.18 -3.19 -17.51
C LEU A 190 3.91 -3.33 -18.38
N THR A 191 4.09 -3.73 -19.63
CA THR A 191 2.99 -3.92 -20.61
C THR A 191 2.24 -5.24 -20.38
N LEU A 192 1.79 -5.48 -19.15
CA LEU A 192 1.00 -6.64 -18.74
C LEU A 192 0.00 -6.21 -17.69
N SER A 193 -1.28 -6.57 -17.89
CA SER A 193 -2.32 -6.28 -16.90
C SER A 193 -2.25 -7.28 -15.75
N HIS A 194 -2.33 -6.76 -14.52
CA HIS A 194 -2.34 -7.58 -13.31
C HIS A 194 -3.68 -7.44 -12.60
N ALA A 195 -4.40 -8.55 -12.48
CA ALA A 195 -5.74 -8.56 -11.89
C ALA A 195 -5.74 -8.13 -10.41
N TRP A 196 -4.66 -8.43 -9.69
CA TRP A 196 -4.53 -8.05 -8.29
C TRP A 196 -4.44 -6.53 -8.12
N CYS A 197 -3.82 -5.78 -9.05
CA CYS A 197 -3.73 -4.32 -8.97
C CYS A 197 -5.12 -3.68 -8.95
N LEU A 198 -6.01 -4.15 -9.84
CA LEU A 198 -7.41 -3.72 -9.89
C LEU A 198 -8.19 -4.18 -8.67
N GLY A 199 -7.94 -5.41 -8.21
CA GLY A 199 -8.51 -5.93 -6.97
C GLY A 199 -8.21 -5.03 -5.77
N MET A 200 -6.97 -4.54 -5.67
CA MET A 200 -6.56 -3.64 -4.59
C MET A 200 -7.19 -2.25 -4.72
N VAL A 201 -7.35 -1.72 -5.94
CA VAL A 201 -8.12 -0.48 -6.18
C VAL A 201 -9.56 -0.65 -5.70
N ILE A 202 -10.23 -1.73 -6.09
CA ILE A 202 -11.61 -2.01 -5.67
C ILE A 202 -11.69 -2.16 -4.15
N TYR A 203 -10.78 -2.93 -3.56
CA TYR A 203 -10.71 -3.16 -2.11
C TYR A 203 -10.58 -1.84 -1.34
N ALA A 204 -9.60 -1.00 -1.70
CA ALA A 204 -9.39 0.30 -1.08
C ALA A 204 -10.65 1.18 -1.18
N PHE A 205 -11.30 1.23 -2.34
CA PHE A 205 -12.50 2.04 -2.53
C PHE A 205 -13.70 1.54 -1.72
N VAL A 206 -13.92 0.22 -1.66
CA VAL A 206 -14.95 -0.37 -0.79
C VAL A 206 -14.72 0.06 0.65
N SER A 207 -13.49 -0.04 1.15
CA SER A 207 -13.16 0.37 2.51
C SER A 207 -13.29 1.88 2.74
N ILE A 208 -12.97 2.71 1.75
CA ILE A 208 -13.19 4.17 1.82
C ILE A 208 -14.68 4.48 1.93
N PHE A 209 -15.53 3.80 1.14
CA PHE A 209 -16.98 4.00 1.19
C PHE A 209 -17.58 3.67 2.57
N GLU A 210 -17.01 2.69 3.27
CA GLU A 210 -17.41 2.30 4.63
C GLU A 210 -16.78 3.18 5.72
N SER A 211 -15.77 3.98 5.37
CA SER A 211 -15.06 4.84 6.32
C SER A 211 -15.80 6.16 6.60
N GLU A 212 -15.58 6.71 7.81
CA GLU A 212 -16.07 8.05 8.17
C GLU A 212 -15.35 9.18 7.44
N PHE A 213 -14.22 8.88 6.78
CA PHE A 213 -13.39 9.85 6.05
C PHE A 213 -13.73 9.93 4.56
N LYS A 214 -14.76 9.18 4.11
CA LYS A 214 -15.20 9.08 2.73
C LYS A 214 -15.24 10.44 2.00
N ASP A 215 -16.00 11.40 2.54
CA ASP A 215 -16.27 12.65 1.81
C ASP A 215 -15.00 13.49 1.65
N LEU A 216 -14.13 13.50 2.66
CA LEU A 216 -12.81 14.15 2.62
C LEU A 216 -11.91 13.50 1.57
N ILE A 217 -11.80 12.17 1.58
CA ILE A 217 -10.96 11.43 0.64
C ILE A 217 -11.46 11.64 -0.80
N PHE A 218 -12.77 11.53 -1.04
CA PHE A 218 -13.34 11.77 -2.37
C PHE A 218 -13.18 13.21 -2.82
N GLN A 219 -13.21 14.18 -1.91
CA GLN A 219 -12.88 15.57 -2.25
C GLN A 219 -11.43 15.66 -2.75
N LYS A 220 -10.48 15.08 -2.03
CA LYS A 220 -9.06 15.09 -2.40
C LYS A 220 -8.78 14.37 -3.73
N ILE A 221 -9.45 13.24 -3.97
CA ILE A 221 -9.36 12.54 -5.26
C ILE A 221 -9.88 13.43 -6.40
N ARG A 222 -11.02 14.12 -6.20
CA ARG A 222 -11.54 15.06 -7.21
C ARG A 222 -10.57 16.20 -7.47
N GLU A 223 -9.99 16.78 -6.43
CA GLU A 223 -8.96 17.82 -6.55
C GLU A 223 -7.77 17.29 -7.38
N PHE A 224 -7.30 16.07 -7.11
CA PHE A 224 -6.21 15.44 -7.85
C PHE A 224 -6.53 15.24 -9.34
N CYS A 225 -7.72 14.71 -9.66
CA CYS A 225 -8.16 14.47 -11.04
C CYS A 225 -8.47 15.76 -11.81
N GLN A 226 -8.84 16.86 -11.14
CA GLN A 226 -9.18 18.12 -11.80
C GLN A 226 -7.97 18.89 -12.34
N TYR A 227 -6.75 18.58 -11.91
CA TYR A 227 -5.52 19.17 -12.48
C TYR A 227 -5.20 18.66 -13.90
N GLU A 228 -6.05 17.84 -14.51
CA GLU A 228 -5.88 17.27 -15.85
C GLU A 228 -6.73 17.92 -16.96
N ASN A 229 -7.53 18.95 -16.65
CA ASN A 229 -8.29 19.73 -17.66
C ASN A 229 -7.68 21.11 -17.92
#